data_AF-A0A7S2IEK7-F1
#
_entry.id   AF-A0A7S2IEK7-F1
#
_cell.length_a   1.000
_cell.length_b   1.000
_cell.length_c   1.000
_cell.angle_alpha   90.00
_cell.angle_beta   90.00
_cell.angle_gamma   90.00
#
_symmetry.space_group_name_H-M   'P 1'
#
loop_
_entity.id
_entity.type
_entity.pdbx_description
1 polymer ?
#
loop_
_entity_poly.entity_id
_entity_poly.type
_entity_poly.pdbx_seq_one_letter_code
_entity_poly.pdbx_strand_id
1 'polypeptide(L)'
;GAKRPTAEAPAAATGEAKKARTESESQENTLGRMLVQGVVRVLQNRQKAGAGALPVADLEEEFKALWKVPFNMQQAGETDAVSFLQKWPNKVEVFFEGDVPMVRPSKKGDGKAKAAAPAKAGAPATKAA
;
A
#
# COMPACT_ATOMS: atom_id res chain seq x y z
N GLY A 1 24.87 69.40 19.00
CA GLY A 1 23.77 68.45 18.73
C GLY A 1 24.04 67.71 17.44
N ALA A 2 23.55 66.47 17.37
CA ALA A 2 23.56 65.53 16.23
C ALA A 2 24.86 64.76 15.93
N LYS A 3 25.02 63.59 16.55
CA LYS A 3 25.79 62.45 16.01
C LYS A 3 24.80 61.43 15.43
N ARG A 4 24.86 61.17 14.12
CA ARG A 4 24.29 59.96 13.50
C ARG A 4 25.41 58.94 13.33
N PRO A 5 25.26 57.69 13.78
CA PRO A 5 26.00 56.57 13.24
C PRO A 5 25.19 55.90 12.13
N THR A 6 25.78 55.87 10.94
CA THR A 6 25.51 54.88 9.90
C THR A 6 26.02 53.51 10.39
N ALA A 7 25.13 52.52 10.44
CA ALA A 7 25.45 51.09 10.42
C ALA A 7 24.14 50.38 10.04
N GLU A 8 24.04 49.92 8.80
CA GLU A 8 24.32 48.53 8.41
C GLU A 8 23.03 47.71 8.50
N ALA A 9 22.43 47.51 7.33
CA ALA A 9 21.47 46.45 7.14
C ALA A 9 22.24 45.13 7.01
N PRO A 10 21.87 44.11 7.80
CA PRO A 10 21.90 42.76 7.30
C PRO A 10 20.46 42.31 7.02
N ALA A 11 20.29 41.85 5.80
CA ALA A 11 19.13 41.15 5.33
C ALA A 11 18.83 39.90 6.18
N ALA A 12 17.55 39.54 6.19
CA ALA A 12 17.03 38.18 6.27
C ALA A 12 17.69 37.24 7.31
N ALA A 13 17.03 37.11 8.46
CA ALA A 13 17.01 35.86 9.20
C ALA A 13 15.57 35.51 9.55
N THR A 14 14.81 35.11 8.52
CA THR A 14 13.61 34.29 8.66
C THR A 14 14.06 32.92 9.20
N GLY A 15 14.29 32.84 10.51
CA GLY A 15 14.69 31.62 11.20
C GLY A 15 13.46 30.85 11.65
N GLU A 16 12.96 30.02 10.75
CA GLU A 16 11.81 29.13 10.91
C GLU A 16 11.83 28.32 12.22
N ALA A 17 11.01 28.71 13.19
CA ALA A 17 10.60 27.86 14.31
C ALA A 17 9.55 26.81 13.86
N LYS A 18 9.86 26.01 12.82
CA LYS A 18 9.03 24.91 12.33
C LYS A 18 9.89 23.74 11.81
N LYS A 19 10.70 23.12 12.65
CA LYS A 19 11.33 21.82 12.32
C LYS A 19 11.39 20.90 13.53
N ALA A 20 10.22 20.50 14.00
CA ALA A 20 10.05 19.31 14.84
C ALA A 20 8.86 18.43 14.36
N ARG A 21 8.24 18.78 13.22
CA ARG A 21 7.01 18.15 12.72
C ARG A 21 7.22 17.38 11.41
N THR A 22 8.34 16.69 11.23
CA THR A 22 8.55 15.96 9.96
C THR A 22 9.39 14.69 10.05
N GLU A 23 10.06 14.38 11.16
CA GLU A 23 10.81 13.12 11.25
C GLU A 23 9.91 11.91 11.52
N SER A 24 8.97 11.96 12.48
CA SER A 24 8.01 10.87 12.69
C SER A 24 7.17 10.60 11.46
N GLU A 25 6.61 11.64 10.84
CA GLU A 25 5.77 11.51 9.65
C GLU A 25 6.56 10.92 8.46
N SER A 26 7.86 11.20 8.36
CA SER A 26 8.75 10.60 7.36
C SER A 26 9.10 9.14 7.70
N GLN A 27 9.26 8.81 8.97
CA GLN A 27 9.55 7.44 9.42
C GLN A 27 8.33 6.53 9.26
N GLU A 28 7.14 6.99 9.64
CA GLU A 28 5.85 6.32 9.43
C GLU A 28 5.62 6.09 7.92
N ASN A 29 5.90 7.10 7.08
CA ASN A 29 5.82 6.95 5.62
C ASN A 29 6.83 5.93 5.09
N THR A 30 8.05 5.89 5.65
CA THR A 30 9.10 4.96 5.24
C THR A 30 8.76 3.51 5.62
N LEU A 31 8.32 3.29 6.85
CA LEU A 31 7.82 1.98 7.32
C LEU A 31 6.62 1.53 6.49
N GLY A 32 5.67 2.44 6.23
CA GLY A 32 4.52 2.18 5.36
C GLY A 32 4.96 1.73 3.96
N ARG A 33 5.96 2.39 3.36
CA ARG A 33 6.52 1.98 2.06
C ARG A 33 7.16 0.59 2.13
N MET A 34 7.89 0.27 3.19
CA MET A 34 8.50 -1.05 3.37
C MET A 34 7.45 -2.15 3.56
N LEU A 35 6.41 -1.89 4.36
CA LEU A 35 5.28 -2.82 4.54
C LEU A 35 4.56 -3.08 3.21
N VAL A 36 4.25 -2.03 2.44
CA VAL A 36 3.59 -2.18 1.14
C VAL A 36 4.46 -2.93 0.14
N GLN A 37 5.77 -2.67 0.11
CA GLN A 37 6.69 -3.47 -0.71
C GLN A 37 6.65 -4.94 -0.32
N GLY A 38 6.58 -5.24 0.98
CA GLY A 38 6.43 -6.60 1.47
C GLY A 38 5.11 -7.24 1.05
N VAL A 39 4.00 -6.50 1.16
CA VAL A 39 2.67 -6.95 0.71
C VAL A 39 2.67 -7.24 -0.79
N VAL A 40 3.22 -6.34 -1.62
CA VAL A 40 3.34 -6.57 -3.07
C VAL A 40 4.11 -7.85 -3.36
N ARG A 41 5.18 -8.14 -2.60
CA ARG A 41 5.95 -9.38 -2.75
C ARG A 41 5.13 -10.63 -2.37
N VAL A 42 4.35 -10.56 -1.29
CA VAL A 42 3.43 -11.64 -0.86
C VAL A 42 2.42 -11.93 -1.96
N LEU A 43 1.79 -10.88 -2.49
CA LEU A 43 0.79 -10.99 -3.55
C LEU A 43 1.38 -11.54 -4.85
N GLN A 44 2.58 -11.08 -5.24
CA GLN A 44 3.30 -11.65 -6.39
C GLN A 44 3.67 -13.13 -6.16
N ASN A 45 4.05 -13.52 -4.94
CA ASN A 45 4.35 -14.91 -4.61
C ASN A 45 3.09 -15.79 -4.72
N ARG A 46 1.95 -15.34 -4.18
CA ARG A 46 0.65 -16.02 -4.33
C ARG A 46 0.21 -16.14 -5.78
N GLN A 47 0.39 -15.09 -6.59
CA GLN A 47 0.09 -15.14 -8.01
C GLN A 47 0.92 -16.20 -8.73
N LYS A 48 2.22 -16.29 -8.41
CA LYS A 48 3.10 -17.34 -8.93
C LYS A 48 2.68 -18.75 -8.48
N ALA A 49 2.13 -18.87 -7.27
CA ALA A 49 1.58 -20.11 -6.76
C ALA A 49 0.17 -20.44 -7.30
N GLY A 50 -0.44 -19.56 -8.11
CA GLY A 50 -1.81 -19.73 -8.63
C GLY A 50 -2.92 -19.49 -7.61
N ALA A 51 -2.60 -18.92 -6.44
CA ALA A 51 -3.53 -18.74 -5.32
C ALA A 51 -4.39 -17.46 -5.40
N GLY A 52 -4.18 -16.63 -6.42
CA GLY A 52 -5.03 -15.47 -6.73
C GLY A 52 -4.89 -14.28 -5.78
N ALA A 53 -5.98 -13.52 -5.63
CA ALA A 53 -6.08 -12.43 -4.67
C ALA A 53 -6.10 -12.95 -3.23
N LEU A 54 -5.76 -12.08 -2.28
CA LEU A 54 -5.65 -12.43 -0.87
C LEU A 54 -6.68 -11.64 -0.05
N PRO A 55 -7.47 -12.29 0.82
CA PRO A 55 -8.33 -11.58 1.75
C PRO A 55 -7.49 -10.71 2.69
N VAL A 56 -7.96 -9.50 2.99
CA VAL A 56 -7.24 -8.59 3.90
C VAL A 56 -7.10 -9.19 5.30
N ALA A 57 -8.03 -10.05 5.72
CA ALA A 57 -7.97 -10.79 6.97
C ALA A 57 -6.77 -11.76 7.04
N ASP A 58 -6.43 -12.42 5.93
CA ASP A 58 -5.31 -13.37 5.84
C ASP A 58 -3.97 -12.68 5.50
N LEU A 59 -4.00 -11.38 5.20
CA LEU A 59 -2.82 -10.60 4.80
C LEU A 59 -1.70 -10.66 5.83
N GLU A 60 -2.05 -10.46 7.11
CA GLU A 60 -1.08 -10.43 8.20
C GLU A 60 -0.40 -11.80 8.36
N GLU A 61 -1.17 -12.88 8.27
CA GLU A 61 -0.68 -14.24 8.45
C GLU A 61 0.25 -14.64 7.29
N GLU A 62 -0.15 -14.39 6.05
CA GLU A 62 0.65 -14.66 4.85
C GLU A 62 1.89 -13.76 4.78
N PHE A 63 1.78 -12.51 5.23
CA PHE A 63 2.92 -11.60 5.32
C PHE A 63 3.95 -12.13 6.31
N LYS A 64 3.51 -12.53 7.51
CA LYS A 64 4.39 -13.13 8.53
C LYS A 64 4.97 -14.46 8.06
N ALA A 65 4.20 -15.29 7.38
CA ALA A 65 4.67 -16.58 6.87
C ALA A 65 5.79 -16.42 5.83
N LEU A 66 5.65 -15.47 4.90
CA LEU A 66 6.63 -15.24 3.83
C LEU A 66 7.83 -14.42 4.31
N TRP A 67 7.60 -13.33 5.03
CA TRP A 67 8.65 -12.37 5.41
C TRP A 67 9.28 -12.66 6.76
N LYS A 68 8.66 -13.48 7.61
CA LYS A 68 9.05 -13.69 9.02
C LYS A 68 9.13 -12.39 9.83
N VAL A 69 8.41 -11.37 9.38
CA VAL A 69 8.31 -10.05 10.03
C VAL A 69 6.85 -9.83 10.41
N PRO A 70 6.54 -9.38 11.63
CA PRO A 70 5.19 -9.02 12.02
C PRO A 70 4.66 -7.85 11.19
N PHE A 71 3.38 -7.89 10.82
CA PHE A 71 2.72 -6.83 10.07
C PHE A 71 2.34 -5.66 11.01
N ASN A 72 3.35 -4.88 11.40
CA ASN A 72 3.19 -3.81 12.40
C ASN A 72 2.61 -2.52 11.81
N MET A 73 1.30 -2.52 11.54
CA MET A 73 0.61 -1.31 11.07
C MET A 73 0.56 -0.18 12.09
N GLN A 74 0.43 -0.52 13.38
CA GLN A 74 0.37 0.47 14.45
C GLN A 74 1.66 1.30 14.54
N GLN A 75 2.82 0.70 14.22
CA GLN A 75 4.10 1.42 14.16
C GLN A 75 4.20 2.34 12.94
N ALA A 76 3.41 2.10 11.90
CA ALA A 76 3.27 2.97 10.75
C ALA A 76 2.18 4.05 10.94
N GLY A 77 1.59 4.15 12.15
CA GLY A 77 0.53 5.10 12.47
C GLY A 77 -0.85 4.71 11.93
N GLU A 78 -1.01 3.45 11.47
CA GLU A 78 -2.22 2.98 10.81
C GLU A 78 -2.94 1.92 11.65
N THR A 79 -4.27 2.00 11.70
CA THR A 79 -5.12 1.08 12.47
C THR A 79 -5.94 0.14 11.59
N ASP A 80 -6.09 0.46 10.29
CA ASP A 80 -6.96 -0.30 9.38
C ASP A 80 -6.21 -0.66 8.08
N ALA A 81 -6.08 -1.96 7.82
CA ALA A 81 -5.36 -2.50 6.67
C ALA A 81 -5.97 -2.06 5.33
N VAL A 82 -7.30 -1.97 5.26
CA VAL A 82 -7.99 -1.53 4.04
C VAL A 82 -7.64 -0.07 3.75
N SER A 83 -7.78 0.82 4.73
CA SER A 83 -7.45 2.24 4.62
C SER A 83 -5.97 2.46 4.31
N PHE A 84 -5.09 1.68 4.93
CA PHE A 84 -3.66 1.74 4.64
C PHE A 84 -3.37 1.34 3.20
N LEU A 85 -3.87 0.21 2.72
CA LEU A 85 -3.64 -0.25 1.35
C LEU A 85 -4.27 0.69 0.32
N GLN A 86 -5.41 1.32 0.64
CA GLN A 86 -6.05 2.34 -0.21
C GLN A 86 -5.20 3.59 -0.41
N LYS A 87 -4.25 3.91 0.49
CA LYS A 87 -3.26 4.97 0.27
C LYS A 87 -2.26 4.63 -0.85
N TRP A 88 -2.15 3.36 -1.23
CA TRP A 88 -1.17 2.86 -2.20
C TRP A 88 -1.80 2.21 -3.44
N PRO A 89 -2.74 2.89 -4.14
CA PRO A 89 -3.46 2.31 -5.28
C PRO A 89 -2.55 1.99 -6.48
N ASN A 90 -1.36 2.61 -6.52
CA ASN A 90 -0.33 2.35 -7.53
C ASN A 90 0.47 1.06 -7.28
N LYS A 91 0.36 0.46 -6.09
CA LYS A 91 1.14 -0.72 -5.67
C LYS A 91 0.24 -1.92 -5.39
N VAL A 92 -0.88 -1.68 -4.73
CA VAL A 92 -1.89 -2.67 -4.37
C VAL A 92 -3.25 -2.14 -4.77
N GLU A 93 -4.16 -3.05 -5.07
CA GLU A 93 -5.55 -2.74 -5.36
C GLU A 93 -6.42 -3.51 -4.38
N VAL A 94 -7.20 -2.79 -3.59
CA VAL A 94 -8.20 -3.37 -2.69
C VAL A 94 -9.54 -3.37 -3.41
N PHE A 95 -10.18 -4.53 -3.47
CA PHE A 95 -11.49 -4.73 -4.07
C PHE A 95 -12.33 -5.61 -3.15
N PHE A 96 -13.64 -5.56 -3.30
CA PHE A 96 -14.54 -6.35 -2.47
C PHE A 96 -15.12 -7.49 -3.31
N GLU A 97 -14.97 -8.73 -2.84
CA GLU A 97 -15.61 -9.89 -3.45
C GLU A 97 -16.79 -10.29 -2.55
N GLY A 98 -17.98 -9.81 -2.93
CA GLY A 98 -19.13 -9.82 -2.02
C GLY A 98 -18.93 -8.82 -0.88
N ASP A 99 -18.79 -9.33 0.34
CA ASP A 99 -18.57 -8.54 1.57
C ASP A 99 -17.13 -8.67 2.10
N VAL A 100 -16.28 -9.46 1.44
CA VAL A 100 -14.91 -9.72 1.90
C VAL A 100 -13.93 -8.76 1.21
N PRO A 101 -13.20 -7.93 1.96
CA PRO A 101 -12.14 -7.10 1.39
C PRO A 101 -10.99 -8.01 0.93
N MET A 102 -10.68 -7.94 -0.35
CA MET A 102 -9.60 -8.66 -1.01
C MET A 102 -8.56 -7.68 -1.54
N VAL A 103 -7.31 -8.09 -1.55
CA VAL A 103 -6.20 -7.31 -2.09
C VAL A 103 -5.47 -8.09 -3.18
N ARG A 104 -5.09 -7.38 -4.24
CA ARG A 104 -4.26 -7.88 -5.33
C ARG A 104 -3.17 -6.84 -5.66
N PRO A 105 -2.07 -7.23 -6.31
CA PRO A 105 -1.07 -6.25 -6.72
C PRO A 105 -1.67 -5.34 -7.79
N SER A 106 -1.35 -4.04 -7.72
CA SER A 106 -1.86 -3.05 -8.67
C SER A 106 -1.41 -3.40 -10.08
N LYS A 107 -2.34 -3.40 -11.01
CA LYS A 107 -2.16 -3.86 -12.41
C LYS A 107 -1.26 -2.94 -13.25
N LYS A 108 -0.47 -2.07 -12.64
CA LYS A 108 0.51 -1.21 -13.32
C LYS A 108 1.80 -2.01 -13.59
N GLY A 109 1.67 -3.03 -14.44
CA GLY A 109 2.78 -3.90 -14.86
C GLY A 109 2.38 -5.05 -15.78
N ASP A 110 1.16 -5.58 -15.67
CA ASP A 110 0.69 -6.67 -16.53
C ASP A 110 -0.51 -6.22 -17.34
N GLY A 111 -0.19 -5.73 -18.55
CA GLY A 111 -1.13 -5.84 -19.64
C GLY A 111 -1.67 -7.26 -19.71
N LYS A 112 -3.00 -7.38 -19.78
CA LYS A 112 -3.68 -8.55 -20.35
C LYS A 112 -3.27 -9.91 -19.76
N ALA A 113 -3.63 -10.20 -18.52
CA ALA A 113 -3.80 -11.59 -18.09
C ALA A 113 -5.19 -11.81 -17.48
N LYS A 114 -6.01 -12.46 -18.31
CA LYS A 114 -7.09 -13.40 -18.00
C LYS A 114 -8.13 -12.95 -16.98
N ALA A 115 -9.29 -12.57 -17.51
CA ALA A 115 -10.57 -12.78 -16.84
C ALA A 115 -10.55 -14.16 -16.15
N ALA A 116 -10.90 -14.17 -14.87
CA ALA A 116 -11.32 -15.39 -14.20
C ALA A 116 -12.40 -16.02 -15.09
N ALA A 117 -12.06 -17.12 -15.73
CA ALA A 117 -13.07 -17.99 -16.30
C ALA A 117 -13.82 -18.59 -15.10
N PRO A 118 -15.14 -18.36 -14.95
CA PRO A 118 -15.90 -19.15 -14.01
C PRO A 118 -15.88 -20.60 -14.50
N ALA A 119 -15.32 -21.48 -13.69
CA ALA A 119 -15.43 -22.91 -13.87
C ALA A 119 -16.89 -23.36 -13.62
N LYS A 120 -17.35 -24.23 -14.52
CA LYS A 120 -18.50 -25.16 -14.42
C LYS A 120 -19.92 -24.58 -14.43
N ALA A 121 -20.64 -24.91 -15.51
CA ALA A 121 -21.91 -25.65 -15.41
C ALA A 121 -22.25 -26.38 -16.73
N GLY A 122 -22.36 -27.70 -16.66
CA GLY A 122 -23.34 -28.49 -17.42
C GLY A 122 -23.12 -28.74 -18.91
N ALA A 123 -22.68 -29.95 -19.25
CA ALA A 123 -23.25 -30.66 -20.39
C ALA A 123 -24.78 -30.86 -20.16
N PRO A 124 -25.61 -30.97 -21.21
CA PRO A 124 -25.80 -32.30 -21.78
C PRO A 124 -25.88 -32.34 -23.32
N ALA A 125 -25.57 -33.53 -23.82
CA ALA A 125 -25.83 -33.95 -25.19
C ALA A 125 -27.34 -34.11 -25.49
N THR A 126 -27.62 -34.33 -26.78
CA THR A 126 -28.78 -34.99 -27.42
C THR A 126 -30.08 -34.22 -27.71
N LYS A 127 -30.28 -33.89 -28.99
CA LYS A 127 -31.40 -34.25 -29.92
C LYS A 127 -31.28 -33.37 -31.18
N ALA A 128 -31.68 -33.72 -32.39
CA ALA A 128 -31.98 -34.94 -33.14
C ALA A 128 -32.25 -34.43 -34.58
N ALA A 129 -31.86 -35.21 -35.60
CA ALA A 129 -32.38 -35.09 -36.96
C ALA A 129 -33.23 -36.33 -37.24
#